data_AF-V9Z4Z6-F1
#
_entry.id   AF-V9Z4Z6-F1
#
_cell.length_a   1.000
_cell.length_b   1.000
_cell.length_c   1.000
_cell.angle_alpha   90.00
_cell.angle_beta   90.00
_cell.angle_gamma   90.00
#
_symmetry.space_group_name_H-M   'P 1'
#
loop_
_entity.id
_entity.type
_entity.pdbx_description
1 polymer ?
#
loop_
_entity_poly.entity_id
_entity_poly.type
_entity_poly.pdbx_seq_one_letter_code
_entity_poly.pdbx_strand_id
1 'polypeptide(L)'
;MKARNRNIHKIKPSEQHPYQSGLTNISSLVQKLPISKEVEDLVHEINELAKVQTISVFEIGKRLVIARSEMHDKKEWGTFLEAVSMSASLASRYIKAYETLHPLEASLTSLPASKIFELMYLDNVDEVVEHGLYINGERRQVEELTVKQIRDLRKGNTHTPLKVKPFQQEKKSSSILSARIPSDLSEQFQQYAHAHNRSVSELLAEMIERTVSDNIIEATDEQGEQS
;
A
#
# COMPACT_ATOMS: atom_id res chain seq x y z
N MET A 1 -37.50 51.00 27.74
CA MET A 1 -36.93 49.67 28.06
C MET A 1 -37.25 48.71 26.93
N LYS A 2 -36.24 48.14 26.26
CA LYS A 2 -36.34 46.83 25.58
C LYS A 2 -34.93 46.30 25.32
N ALA A 3 -34.71 45.07 25.77
CA ALA A 3 -33.42 44.43 25.96
C ALA A 3 -32.69 44.15 24.63
N ARG A 4 -31.35 44.28 24.68
CA ARG A 4 -30.44 43.81 23.63
C ARG A 4 -30.48 42.29 23.55
N ASN A 5 -30.99 41.77 22.44
CA ASN A 5 -31.02 40.34 22.15
C ASN A 5 -29.64 39.90 21.65
N ARG A 6 -28.97 38.99 22.38
CA ARG A 6 -27.71 38.37 21.97
C ARG A 6 -28.01 37.26 20.96
N ASN A 7 -27.98 37.59 19.67
CA ASN A 7 -27.94 36.55 18.63
C ASN A 7 -26.48 36.20 18.35
N ILE A 8 -26.00 35.22 19.11
CA ILE A 8 -24.92 34.33 18.70
C ILE A 8 -25.47 33.62 17.46
N HIS A 9 -24.99 34.02 16.27
CA HIS A 9 -25.31 33.27 15.07
C HIS A 9 -24.71 31.88 15.21
N LYS A 10 -25.58 30.90 15.44
CA LYS A 10 -25.28 29.48 15.30
C LYS A 10 -24.74 29.29 13.89
N ILE A 11 -23.45 28.97 13.79
CA ILE A 11 -22.82 28.50 12.56
C ILE A 11 -23.65 27.30 12.09
N LYS A 12 -24.19 27.38 10.88
CA LYS A 12 -24.93 26.26 10.27
C LYS A 12 -23.93 25.11 10.05
N PRO A 13 -24.26 23.85 10.38
CA PRO A 13 -23.43 22.71 10.01
C PRO A 13 -23.65 22.44 8.53
N SER A 14 -22.99 23.20 7.66
CA SER A 14 -23.08 23.01 6.20
C SER A 14 -21.76 23.25 5.48
N GLU A 15 -20.63 22.99 6.14
CA GLU A 15 -19.30 22.94 5.53
C GLU A 15 -18.48 21.81 6.17
N GLN A 16 -19.09 20.64 6.30
CA GLN A 16 -18.29 19.42 6.47
C GLN A 16 -17.89 18.99 5.07
N HIS A 17 -16.59 19.08 4.74
CA HIS A 17 -16.07 18.47 3.52
C HIS A 17 -16.56 17.00 3.47
N PRO A 18 -16.97 16.50 2.30
CA PRO A 18 -17.64 15.20 2.18
C PRO A 18 -16.76 14.02 2.65
N TYR A 19 -15.48 14.25 2.91
CA TYR A 19 -14.53 13.28 3.44
C TYR A 19 -14.43 13.24 4.97
N GLN A 20 -15.16 14.08 5.70
CA GLN A 20 -15.11 14.12 7.18
C GLN A 20 -16.01 13.07 7.88
N SER A 21 -16.70 12.20 7.13
CA SER A 21 -17.59 11.21 7.74
C SER A 21 -16.84 9.94 8.13
N GLY A 22 -16.60 9.79 9.43
CA GLY A 22 -16.12 8.55 10.02
C GLY A 22 -17.12 7.40 9.81
N LEU A 23 -16.58 6.24 9.41
CA LEU A 23 -17.20 4.92 9.46
C LEU A 23 -18.42 4.67 8.55
N THR A 24 -18.22 4.58 7.23
CA THR A 24 -18.99 3.69 6.33
C THR A 24 -18.13 3.32 5.12
N ASN A 25 -18.46 2.28 4.35
CA ASN A 25 -17.72 1.77 3.17
C ASN A 25 -17.23 2.87 2.21
N ILE A 26 -16.05 3.43 2.50
CA ILE A 26 -15.49 4.67 1.92
C ILE A 26 -15.22 4.49 0.42
N SER A 27 -14.85 3.27 0.01
CA SER A 27 -14.56 2.93 -1.39
C SER A 27 -15.71 3.25 -2.34
N SER A 28 -16.95 2.89 -1.97
CA SER A 28 -18.14 3.12 -2.82
C SER A 28 -18.65 4.56 -2.81
N LEU A 29 -18.35 5.31 -1.75
CA LEU A 29 -18.83 6.69 -1.58
C LEU A 29 -17.88 7.68 -2.27
N VAL A 30 -16.56 7.44 -2.22
CA VAL A 30 -15.59 8.33 -2.87
C VAL A 30 -15.67 8.27 -4.39
N GLN A 31 -15.99 7.11 -4.97
CA GLN A 31 -16.16 6.93 -6.43
C GLN A 31 -17.32 7.76 -7.04
N LYS A 32 -18.26 8.25 -6.22
CA LYS A 32 -19.47 8.95 -6.70
C LYS A 32 -19.51 10.44 -6.40
N LEU A 33 -18.46 10.99 -5.78
CA LEU A 33 -18.42 12.41 -5.46
C LEU A 33 -17.91 13.24 -6.65
N PRO A 34 -18.48 14.43 -6.89
CA PRO A 34 -17.93 15.36 -7.88
C PRO A 34 -16.50 15.69 -7.49
N ILE A 35 -15.59 15.62 -8.46
CA ILE A 35 -14.16 15.92 -8.24
C ILE A 35 -13.98 17.43 -8.32
N SER A 36 -13.37 18.03 -7.30
CA SER A 36 -13.07 19.46 -7.31
C SER A 36 -12.06 19.83 -8.39
N LYS A 37 -12.12 21.07 -8.87
CA LYS A 37 -11.08 21.69 -9.72
C LYS A 37 -10.18 22.61 -8.91
N GLU A 38 -10.53 22.90 -7.66
CA GLU A 38 -9.74 23.75 -6.78
C GLU A 38 -8.58 22.95 -6.18
N VAL A 39 -7.39 23.54 -6.18
CA VAL A 39 -6.16 22.84 -5.78
C VAL A 39 -6.20 22.45 -4.31
N GLU A 40 -6.68 23.34 -3.45
CA GLU A 40 -6.81 23.12 -2.01
C GLU A 40 -7.75 21.95 -1.70
N ASP A 41 -8.87 21.86 -2.40
CA ASP A 41 -9.79 20.74 -2.28
C ASP A 41 -9.10 19.44 -2.71
N LEU A 42 -8.46 19.42 -3.87
CA LEU A 42 -7.76 18.25 -4.40
C LEU A 42 -6.71 17.70 -3.42
N VAL A 43 -6.01 18.56 -2.68
CA VAL A 43 -5.09 18.15 -1.61
C VAL A 43 -5.83 17.36 -0.53
N HIS A 44 -6.98 17.86 -0.07
CA HIS A 44 -7.80 17.18 0.91
C HIS A 44 -8.33 15.84 0.38
N GLU A 45 -8.89 15.82 -0.84
CA GLU A 45 -9.44 14.60 -1.45
C GLU A 45 -8.38 13.50 -1.59
N ILE A 46 -7.17 13.83 -2.05
CA ILE A 46 -6.07 12.87 -2.22
C ILE A 46 -5.60 12.34 -0.85
N ASN A 47 -5.45 13.21 0.15
CA ASN A 47 -5.00 12.79 1.47
C ASN A 47 -5.99 11.84 2.14
N GLU A 48 -7.29 12.06 1.97
CA GLU A 48 -8.31 11.16 2.50
C GLU A 48 -8.33 9.83 1.74
N LEU A 49 -8.18 9.87 0.42
CA LEU A 49 -8.05 8.67 -0.40
C LEU A 49 -6.81 7.84 -0.08
N ALA A 50 -5.69 8.48 0.27
CA ALA A 50 -4.45 7.81 0.62
C ALA A 50 -4.54 7.05 1.96
N LYS A 51 -5.44 7.46 2.88
CA LYS A 51 -5.69 6.77 4.15
C LYS A 51 -6.45 5.44 3.95
N VAL A 52 -7.25 5.35 2.89
CA VAL A 52 -8.01 4.13 2.57
C VAL A 52 -7.09 3.16 1.82
N GLN A 53 -6.51 2.21 2.56
CA GLN A 53 -5.61 1.17 2.00
C GLN A 53 -6.30 0.26 0.97
N THR A 54 -7.64 0.23 0.96
CA THR A 54 -8.49 -0.48 0.00
C THR A 54 -8.77 0.39 -1.24
N ILE A 55 -7.76 0.42 -2.12
CA ILE A 55 -7.80 0.70 -3.56
C ILE A 55 -8.50 2.02 -3.97
N SER A 56 -7.68 3.04 -4.20
CA SER A 56 -8.06 4.33 -4.79
C SER A 56 -7.12 4.75 -5.92
N VAL A 57 -6.44 3.79 -6.59
CA VAL A 57 -5.40 4.11 -7.59
C VAL A 57 -5.93 4.99 -8.72
N PHE A 58 -7.11 4.66 -9.25
CA PHE A 58 -7.75 5.43 -10.31
C PHE A 58 -8.21 6.81 -9.82
N GLU A 59 -8.87 6.88 -8.66
CA GLU A 59 -9.37 8.13 -8.09
C GLU A 59 -8.25 9.11 -7.71
N ILE A 60 -7.14 8.61 -7.15
CA ILE A 60 -5.93 9.40 -6.89
C ILE A 60 -5.31 9.84 -8.21
N GLY A 61 -5.13 8.91 -9.17
CA GLY A 61 -4.53 9.23 -10.47
C GLY A 61 -5.31 10.31 -11.22
N LYS A 62 -6.64 10.23 -11.23
CA LYS A 62 -7.54 11.22 -11.84
C LYS A 62 -7.39 12.61 -11.22
N ARG A 63 -7.35 12.70 -9.89
CA ARG A 63 -7.14 13.96 -9.16
C ARG A 63 -5.76 14.55 -9.41
N LEU A 64 -4.74 13.70 -9.47
CA LEU A 64 -3.38 14.13 -9.81
C LEU A 64 -3.28 14.64 -11.25
N VAL A 65 -4.02 14.05 -12.21
CA VAL A 65 -4.09 14.56 -13.59
C VAL A 65 -4.73 15.95 -13.62
N ILE A 66 -5.85 16.15 -12.91
CA ILE A 66 -6.52 17.45 -12.81
C ILE A 66 -5.60 18.47 -12.13
N ALA A 67 -5.04 18.15 -10.97
CA ALA A 67 -4.12 19.04 -10.27
C ALA A 67 -2.95 19.43 -11.18
N ARG A 68 -2.36 18.46 -11.90
CA ARG A 68 -1.24 18.72 -12.81
C ARG A 68 -1.61 19.64 -13.98
N SER A 69 -2.85 19.60 -14.48
CA SER A 69 -3.28 20.50 -15.56
C SER A 69 -3.45 21.95 -15.11
N GLU A 70 -3.66 22.19 -13.82
CA GLU A 70 -3.80 23.53 -13.25
C GLU A 70 -2.44 24.17 -12.86
N MET A 71 -1.35 23.41 -12.88
CA MET A 71 -0.02 23.89 -12.48
C MET A 71 0.76 24.45 -13.67
N HIS A 72 1.46 25.56 -13.47
CA HIS A 72 2.18 26.26 -14.54
C HIS A 72 3.62 25.76 -14.69
N ASP A 73 4.23 25.28 -13.60
CA ASP A 73 5.62 24.85 -13.61
C ASP A 73 5.93 23.66 -12.67
N LYS A 74 7.18 23.21 -12.73
CA LYS A 74 7.69 22.08 -11.93
C LYS A 74 7.79 22.39 -10.43
N LYS A 75 7.93 23.66 -10.05
CA LYS A 75 8.07 24.09 -8.67
C LYS A 75 6.69 24.07 -7.99
N GLU A 76 5.67 24.61 -8.64
CA GLU A 76 4.27 24.54 -8.19
C GLU A 76 3.84 23.07 -8.02
N TRP A 77 4.16 22.23 -9.01
CA TRP A 77 3.92 20.79 -8.89
C TRP A 77 4.65 20.15 -7.71
N GLY A 78 5.90 20.52 -7.46
CA GLY A 78 6.67 20.05 -6.31
C GLY A 78 6.01 20.40 -4.97
N THR A 79 5.60 21.67 -4.80
CA THR A 79 4.91 22.15 -3.60
C THR A 79 3.56 21.45 -3.40
N PHE A 80 2.82 21.20 -4.48
CA PHE A 80 1.58 20.43 -4.41
C PHE A 80 1.83 18.99 -3.93
N LEU A 81 2.86 18.33 -4.46
CA LEU A 81 3.21 16.97 -4.07
C LEU A 81 3.65 16.85 -2.60
N GLU A 82 4.33 17.88 -2.08
CA GLU A 82 4.63 17.99 -0.66
C GLU A 82 3.34 18.06 0.19
N ALA A 83 2.35 18.85 -0.24
CA ALA A 83 1.08 19.01 0.47
C ALA A 83 0.27 17.70 0.55
N VAL A 84 0.36 16.84 -0.47
CA VAL A 84 -0.25 15.50 -0.48
C VAL A 84 0.68 14.38 0.00
N SER A 85 1.85 14.73 0.55
CA SER A 85 2.85 13.78 1.06
C SER A 85 3.23 12.68 0.05
N MET A 86 3.31 13.02 -1.24
CA MET A 86 3.68 12.08 -2.31
C MET A 86 5.03 12.44 -2.92
N SER A 87 5.85 11.42 -3.19
CA SER A 87 7.03 11.61 -4.04
C SER A 87 6.61 11.78 -5.51
N ALA A 88 7.42 12.49 -6.29
CA ALA A 88 7.21 12.65 -7.73
C ALA A 88 7.12 11.30 -8.47
N SER A 89 7.90 10.31 -8.04
CA SER A 89 7.86 8.95 -8.59
C SER A 89 6.52 8.27 -8.31
N LEU A 90 6.03 8.35 -7.07
CA LEU A 90 4.74 7.75 -6.70
C LEU A 90 3.58 8.42 -7.43
N ALA A 91 3.55 9.76 -7.47
CA ALA A 91 2.53 10.51 -8.20
C ALA A 91 2.52 10.16 -9.69
N SER A 92 3.70 10.02 -10.30
CA SER A 92 3.82 9.60 -11.70
C SER A 92 3.25 8.20 -11.94
N ARG A 93 3.40 7.27 -10.99
CA ARG A 93 2.81 5.92 -11.10
C ARG A 93 1.29 5.96 -11.02
N TYR A 94 0.71 6.77 -10.13
CA TYR A 94 -0.74 6.95 -10.05
C TYR A 94 -1.32 7.58 -11.32
N ILE A 95 -0.69 8.66 -11.82
CA ILE A 95 -1.09 9.31 -13.08
C ILE A 95 -1.05 8.31 -14.22
N LYS A 96 0.07 7.60 -14.39
CA LYS A 96 0.23 6.60 -15.45
C LYS A 96 -0.81 5.49 -15.34
N ALA A 97 -1.05 4.96 -14.15
CA ALA A 97 -2.06 3.92 -13.94
C ALA A 97 -3.45 4.38 -14.41
N TYR A 98 -3.85 5.61 -14.06
CA TYR A 98 -5.12 6.17 -14.53
C TYR A 98 -5.13 6.37 -16.05
N GLU A 99 -4.13 7.05 -16.61
CA GLU A 99 -4.07 7.33 -18.06
C GLU A 99 -4.09 6.05 -18.90
N THR A 100 -3.41 4.99 -18.46
CA THR A 100 -3.32 3.72 -19.19
C THR A 100 -4.51 2.80 -18.95
N LEU A 101 -5.03 2.71 -17.71
CA LEU A 101 -5.94 1.64 -17.32
C LEU A 101 -7.37 2.09 -16.97
N HIS A 102 -7.67 3.39 -16.99
CA HIS A 102 -9.03 3.87 -16.66
C HIS A 102 -10.16 3.24 -17.51
N PRO A 103 -9.98 2.86 -18.79
CA PRO A 103 -11.04 2.19 -19.54
C PRO A 103 -11.41 0.81 -18.94
N LEU A 104 -10.46 0.19 -18.22
CA LEU A 104 -10.59 -1.12 -17.58
C LEU A 104 -10.93 -1.02 -16.09
N GLU A 105 -11.15 0.18 -15.55
CA GLU A 105 -11.30 0.41 -14.10
C GLU A 105 -12.34 -0.52 -13.45
N ALA A 106 -13.49 -0.71 -14.11
CA ALA A 106 -14.56 -1.58 -13.60
C ALA A 106 -14.10 -3.03 -13.40
N SER A 107 -13.26 -3.55 -14.30
CA SER A 107 -12.70 -4.90 -14.22
C SER A 107 -11.55 -4.99 -13.21
N LEU A 108 -10.93 -3.86 -12.87
CA LEU A 108 -9.72 -3.81 -12.04
C LEU A 108 -9.97 -3.33 -10.61
N THR A 109 -11.19 -2.90 -10.28
CA THR A 109 -11.52 -2.25 -8.99
C THR A 109 -11.24 -3.13 -7.76
N SER A 110 -11.22 -4.45 -7.93
CA SER A 110 -10.97 -5.43 -6.86
C SER A 110 -9.48 -5.73 -6.66
N LEU A 111 -8.62 -5.29 -7.58
CA LEU A 111 -7.21 -5.64 -7.56
C LEU A 111 -6.41 -4.72 -6.61
N PRO A 112 -5.48 -5.28 -5.83
CA PRO A 112 -4.59 -4.47 -5.01
C PRO A 112 -3.73 -3.55 -5.91
N ALA A 113 -3.39 -2.36 -5.39
CA ALA A 113 -2.60 -1.35 -6.10
C ALA A 113 -1.28 -1.90 -6.67
N SER A 114 -0.65 -2.84 -5.97
CA SER A 114 0.57 -3.49 -6.41
C SER A 114 0.43 -4.22 -7.75
N LYS A 115 -0.74 -4.82 -8.04
CA LYS A 115 -1.03 -5.43 -9.34
C LYS A 115 -1.30 -4.38 -10.40
N ILE A 116 -2.13 -3.38 -10.10
CA ILE A 116 -2.43 -2.26 -11.01
C ILE A 116 -1.13 -1.61 -11.51
N PHE A 117 -0.20 -1.34 -10.61
CA PHE A 117 1.07 -0.73 -10.97
C PHE A 117 2.03 -1.63 -11.76
N GLU A 118 1.78 -2.93 -11.86
CA GLU A 118 2.50 -3.78 -12.81
C GLU A 118 1.76 -3.88 -14.15
N LEU A 119 0.43 -3.96 -14.11
CA LEU A 119 -0.42 -4.04 -15.31
C LEU A 119 -0.27 -2.83 -16.22
N MET A 120 -0.06 -1.63 -15.68
CA MET A 120 0.12 -0.40 -16.47
C MET A 120 1.38 -0.39 -17.36
N TYR A 121 2.21 -1.43 -17.29
CA TYR A 121 3.39 -1.61 -18.13
C TYR A 121 3.28 -2.81 -19.08
N LEU A 122 2.11 -3.45 -19.18
CA LEU A 122 1.86 -4.48 -20.18
C LEU A 122 1.35 -3.84 -21.47
N ASP A 123 1.90 -4.27 -22.61
CA ASP A 123 1.50 -3.76 -23.92
C ASP A 123 0.11 -4.29 -24.35
N ASN A 124 -0.27 -5.49 -23.89
CA ASN A 124 -1.54 -6.14 -24.19
C ASN A 124 -2.45 -6.26 -22.97
N VAL A 125 -2.49 -5.22 -22.13
CA VAL A 125 -3.23 -5.26 -20.87
C VAL A 125 -4.72 -5.53 -21.06
N ASP A 126 -5.35 -5.01 -22.11
CA ASP A 126 -6.77 -5.27 -22.42
C ASP A 126 -7.02 -6.77 -22.61
N GLU A 127 -6.21 -7.45 -23.41
CA GLU A 127 -6.30 -8.91 -23.61
C GLU A 127 -6.09 -9.67 -22.30
N VAL A 128 -5.11 -9.27 -21.49
CA VAL A 128 -4.81 -9.93 -20.22
C VAL A 128 -5.96 -9.79 -19.23
N VAL A 129 -6.67 -8.66 -19.24
CA VAL A 129 -7.79 -8.39 -18.34
C VAL A 129 -9.06 -9.08 -18.83
N GLU A 130 -9.38 -9.01 -20.13
CA GLU A 130 -10.57 -9.63 -20.70
C GLU A 130 -10.47 -11.14 -20.79
N HIS A 131 -9.27 -11.64 -21.06
CA HIS A 131 -9.04 -13.03 -21.38
C HIS A 131 -8.16 -13.76 -20.39
N GLY A 132 -7.55 -13.11 -19.42
CA GLY A 132 -6.62 -13.79 -18.52
C GLY A 132 -5.42 -14.37 -19.27
N LEU A 133 -4.71 -15.29 -18.61
CA LEU A 133 -3.47 -15.85 -19.14
C LEU A 133 -3.43 -17.36 -19.02
N TYR A 134 -2.79 -17.99 -19.99
CA TYR A 134 -2.44 -19.40 -19.90
C TYR A 134 -1.15 -19.58 -19.12
N ILE A 135 -1.25 -20.18 -17.93
CA ILE A 135 -0.12 -20.50 -17.07
C ILE A 135 -0.21 -21.99 -16.71
N ASN A 136 0.83 -22.75 -17.05
CA ASN A 136 0.91 -24.20 -16.81
C ASN A 136 -0.27 -25.00 -17.41
N GLY A 137 -0.78 -24.57 -18.56
CA GLY A 137 -1.90 -25.24 -19.24
C GLY A 137 -3.29 -24.85 -18.75
N GLU A 138 -3.39 -24.03 -17.70
CA GLU A 138 -4.65 -23.50 -17.17
C GLU A 138 -4.80 -22.01 -17.47
N ARG A 139 -6.03 -21.58 -17.75
CA ARG A 139 -6.36 -20.17 -17.90
C ARG A 139 -6.62 -19.56 -16.53
N ARG A 140 -5.91 -18.49 -16.19
CA ARG A 140 -6.01 -17.77 -14.91
C ARG A 140 -6.37 -16.32 -15.12
N GLN A 141 -7.28 -15.82 -14.28
CA GLN A 141 -7.68 -14.42 -14.31
C GLN A 141 -6.69 -13.54 -13.53
N VAL A 142 -6.72 -12.23 -13.77
CA VAL A 142 -5.75 -11.27 -13.22
C VAL A 142 -5.77 -11.24 -11.68
N GLU A 143 -6.93 -11.52 -11.09
CA GLU A 143 -7.17 -11.66 -9.65
C GLU A 143 -6.35 -12.82 -9.05
N GLU A 144 -6.14 -13.88 -9.81
CA GLU A 144 -5.43 -15.10 -9.39
C GLU A 144 -3.92 -15.00 -9.61
N LEU A 145 -3.48 -14.08 -10.46
CA LEU A 145 -2.06 -13.88 -10.75
C LEU A 145 -1.32 -13.30 -9.55
N THR A 146 -0.08 -13.70 -9.36
CA THR A 146 0.84 -12.99 -8.45
C THR A 146 1.45 -11.77 -9.16
N VAL A 147 1.87 -10.78 -8.38
CA VAL A 147 2.64 -9.61 -8.89
C VAL A 147 3.89 -10.07 -9.67
N LYS A 148 4.54 -11.14 -9.22
CA LYS A 148 5.71 -11.72 -9.90
C LYS A 148 5.34 -12.24 -11.30
N GLN A 149 4.24 -12.98 -11.43
CA GLN A 149 3.79 -13.48 -12.74
C GLN A 149 3.49 -12.32 -13.70
N ILE A 150 2.84 -11.25 -13.22
CA ILE A 150 2.59 -10.05 -14.04
C ILE A 150 3.91 -9.42 -14.51
N ARG A 151 4.92 -9.33 -13.64
CA ARG A 151 6.27 -8.85 -14.00
C ARG A 151 6.98 -9.75 -15.01
N ASP A 152 6.81 -11.05 -14.91
CA ASP A 152 7.46 -12.02 -15.79
C ASP A 152 6.87 -11.95 -17.21
N LEU A 153 5.56 -11.69 -17.34
CA LEU A 153 4.91 -11.40 -18.63
C LEU A 153 5.50 -10.17 -19.29
N ARG A 154 5.64 -9.07 -18.53
CA ARG A 154 6.25 -7.83 -19.04
C ARG A 154 7.65 -8.06 -19.60
N LYS A 155 8.39 -9.00 -19.01
CA LYS A 155 9.75 -9.34 -19.47
C LYS A 155 9.77 -10.27 -20.68
N GLY A 156 8.61 -10.66 -21.23
CA GLY A 156 8.51 -11.61 -22.34
C GLY A 156 8.82 -13.06 -21.94
N ASN A 157 8.83 -13.38 -20.64
CA ASN A 157 9.15 -14.72 -20.14
C ASN A 157 7.92 -15.64 -20.12
N THR A 158 7.12 -15.68 -21.20
CA THR A 158 5.96 -16.58 -21.34
C THR A 158 6.33 -18.06 -21.46
N HIS A 159 7.63 -18.39 -21.41
CA HIS A 159 8.18 -19.74 -21.30
C HIS A 159 9.10 -19.92 -20.09
N THR A 160 8.72 -19.50 -18.90
CA THR A 160 9.29 -20.10 -17.70
C THR A 160 8.48 -21.32 -17.32
N PRO A 161 8.90 -22.55 -17.66
CA PRO A 161 8.65 -23.63 -16.73
C PRO A 161 9.32 -23.16 -15.45
N LEU A 162 8.53 -22.81 -14.44
CA LEU A 162 9.05 -22.70 -13.09
C LEU A 162 9.50 -24.12 -12.72
N LYS A 163 10.68 -24.53 -13.20
CA LYS A 163 11.56 -25.40 -12.45
C LYS A 163 11.95 -24.58 -11.24
N VAL A 164 11.02 -24.52 -10.29
CA VAL A 164 11.39 -24.42 -8.90
C VAL A 164 12.34 -25.60 -8.74
N LYS A 165 13.65 -25.35 -8.64
CA LYS A 165 14.48 -26.32 -7.92
C LYS A 165 13.67 -26.57 -6.65
N PRO A 166 13.24 -27.82 -6.35
CA PRO A 166 12.55 -28.06 -5.09
C PRO A 166 13.43 -27.37 -4.05
N PHE A 167 12.81 -26.48 -3.29
CA PHE A 167 13.46 -25.90 -2.14
C PHE A 167 14.06 -27.09 -1.40
N GLN A 168 15.38 -27.26 -1.48
CA GLN A 168 16.05 -28.17 -0.59
C GLN A 168 15.95 -27.44 0.74
N GLN A 169 14.85 -27.73 1.44
CA GLN A 169 14.93 -27.91 2.87
C GLN A 169 16.13 -28.84 3.06
N GLU A 170 17.27 -28.26 3.42
CA GLU A 170 18.10 -28.96 4.36
C GLU A 170 17.14 -29.41 5.46
N LYS A 171 17.03 -30.73 5.61
CA LYS A 171 16.27 -31.37 6.66
C LYS A 171 16.91 -30.98 8.00
N LYS A 172 16.68 -29.76 8.46
CA LYS A 172 16.43 -29.52 9.86
C LYS A 172 14.92 -29.60 9.97
N SER A 173 14.45 -30.67 10.58
CA SER A 173 13.05 -30.93 10.89
C SER A 173 12.52 -29.80 11.78
N SER A 174 12.19 -28.65 11.20
CA SER A 174 11.29 -27.71 11.84
C SER A 174 9.88 -28.15 11.48
N SER A 175 9.40 -29.12 12.26
CA SER A 175 7.97 -29.31 12.47
C SER A 175 7.45 -28.02 13.13
N ILE A 176 7.26 -26.96 12.36
CA ILE A 176 6.35 -25.88 12.78
C ILE A 176 4.95 -26.42 12.50
N LEU A 177 4.54 -27.31 13.40
CA LEU A 177 3.15 -27.39 13.80
C LEU A 177 2.70 -25.94 13.99
N SER A 178 1.52 -25.60 13.47
CA SER A 178 0.73 -24.54 14.06
C SER A 178 0.45 -24.97 15.51
N ALA A 179 1.46 -24.83 16.37
CA ALA A 179 1.31 -24.93 17.79
C ALA A 179 0.45 -23.74 18.14
N ARG A 180 -0.83 -24.02 18.38
CA ARG A 180 -1.58 -23.27 19.39
C ARG A 180 -0.61 -23.17 20.56
N ILE A 181 -0.09 -21.97 20.84
CA ILE A 181 0.71 -21.76 22.05
C ILE A 181 -0.20 -22.28 23.17
N PRO A 182 0.19 -23.33 23.92
CA PRO A 182 -0.62 -23.78 25.04
C PRO A 182 -0.91 -22.55 25.88
N SER A 183 -2.19 -22.32 26.22
CA SER A 183 -2.62 -21.14 27.00
C SER A 183 -1.72 -20.92 28.21
N ASP A 184 -1.28 -22.02 28.83
CA ASP A 184 -0.37 -22.06 29.97
C ASP A 184 0.99 -21.39 29.72
N LEU A 185 1.58 -21.53 28.52
CA LEU A 185 2.88 -20.93 28.21
C LEU A 185 2.75 -19.42 27.96
N SER A 186 1.65 -19.00 27.31
CA SER A 186 1.34 -17.58 27.14
C SER A 186 1.06 -16.91 28.49
N GLU A 187 0.34 -17.58 29.38
CA GLU A 187 0.05 -17.08 30.73
C GLU A 187 1.29 -17.02 31.61
N GLN A 188 2.15 -18.05 31.61
CA GLN A 188 3.43 -18.01 32.33
C GLN A 188 4.34 -16.89 31.83
N PHE A 189 4.37 -16.65 30.52
CA PHE A 189 5.19 -15.58 29.96
C PHE A 189 4.65 -14.18 30.32
N GLN A 190 3.32 -14.01 30.32
CA GLN A 190 2.68 -12.79 30.82
C GLN A 190 2.91 -12.58 32.32
N GLN A 191 2.84 -13.64 33.14
CA GLN A 191 3.13 -13.58 34.57
C GLN A 191 4.60 -13.24 34.84
N TYR A 192 5.54 -13.79 34.07
CA TYR A 192 6.95 -13.45 34.16
C TYR A 192 7.20 -11.98 33.81
N ALA A 193 6.57 -11.47 32.75
CA ALA A 193 6.65 -10.06 32.37
C ALA A 193 6.12 -9.15 33.50
N HIS A 194 4.95 -9.49 34.07
CA HIS A 194 4.39 -8.79 35.22
C HIS A 194 5.28 -8.83 36.46
N ALA A 195 5.87 -9.98 36.79
CA ALA A 195 6.78 -10.12 37.93
C ALA A 195 8.04 -9.26 37.80
N HIS A 196 8.48 -8.98 36.57
CA HIS A 196 9.62 -8.13 36.26
C HIS A 196 9.20 -6.68 35.96
N ASN A 197 7.92 -6.31 36.18
CA ASN A 197 7.34 -5.00 35.86
C ASN A 197 7.63 -4.52 34.43
N ARG A 198 7.66 -5.46 33.47
CA ARG A 198 7.90 -5.16 32.05
C ARG A 198 6.73 -5.61 31.21
N SER A 199 6.52 -4.95 30.08
CA SER A 199 5.60 -5.42 29.07
C SER A 199 6.18 -6.62 28.32
N VAL A 200 5.31 -7.48 27.79
CA VAL A 200 5.71 -8.62 26.95
C VAL A 200 6.52 -8.15 25.72
N SER A 201 6.16 -6.99 25.17
CA SER A 201 6.88 -6.37 24.04
C SER A 201 8.31 -5.96 24.39
N GLU A 202 8.56 -5.43 25.59
CA GLU A 202 9.91 -5.03 26.02
C GLU A 202 10.82 -6.24 26.23
N LEU A 203 10.30 -7.32 26.82
CA LEU A 203 11.06 -8.56 26.98
C LEU A 203 11.39 -9.21 25.64
N LEU A 204 10.44 -9.21 24.69
CA LEU A 204 10.68 -9.72 23.34
C LEU A 204 11.74 -8.89 22.60
N ALA A 205 11.65 -7.56 22.70
CA ALA A 205 12.64 -6.67 22.09
C ALA A 205 14.05 -6.92 22.67
N GLU A 206 14.17 -7.06 23.99
CA GLU A 206 15.45 -7.34 24.64
C GLU A 206 16.01 -8.72 24.27
N MET A 207 15.17 -9.75 24.19
CA MET A 207 15.61 -11.08 23.75
C MET A 207 16.12 -11.05 22.31
N ILE A 208 15.42 -10.32 21.43
CA ILE A 208 15.83 -10.15 20.03
C ILE A 208 17.17 -9.39 19.97
N GLU A 209 17.30 -8.28 20.70
CA GLU A 209 18.54 -7.49 20.74
C GLU A 209 19.74 -8.31 21.25
N ARG A 210 19.55 -9.13 22.29
CA ARG A 210 20.59 -10.05 22.77
C ARG A 210 20.99 -11.07 21.70
N THR A 211 20.02 -11.69 21.04
CA THR A 211 20.30 -12.66 19.96
C THR A 211 20.90 -12.03 18.71
N VAL A 212 20.61 -10.76 18.40
CA VAL A 212 21.21 -10.05 17.27
C VAL A 212 22.64 -9.63 17.60
N SER A 213 22.89 -9.18 18.84
CA SER A 213 24.22 -8.80 19.31
C SER A 213 25.20 -9.98 19.34
N ASP A 214 24.72 -11.17 19.74
CA ASP A 214 25.54 -12.40 19.76
C ASP A 214 25.88 -12.94 18.35
N ASN A 215 25.24 -12.44 17.30
CA ASN A 215 25.44 -12.87 15.90
C ASN A 215 26.21 -11.86 15.02
N ILE A 216 26.71 -10.75 15.59
CA ILE A 216 27.63 -9.86 14.88
C ILE A 216 29.03 -10.49 14.94
N ILE A 217 29.39 -11.22 13.88
CA ILE A 217 30.77 -11.59 13.59
C ILE A 217 31.49 -10.28 13.23
N GLU A 218 32.41 -9.83 14.08
CA GLU A 218 33.37 -8.78 13.73
C GLU A 218 34.14 -9.23 12.47
N ALA A 219 33.88 -8.55 11.34
CA ALA A 219 34.73 -8.64 10.18
C ALA A 219 36.04 -7.92 10.51
N THR A 220 37.01 -8.65 11.08
CA THR A 220 38.37 -8.16 11.21
C THR A 220 39.01 -8.09 9.82
N ASP A 221 39.30 -6.88 9.37
CA ASP A 221 40.12 -6.60 8.19
C ASP A 221 41.53 -7.19 8.39
N GLU A 222 41.83 -8.31 7.74
CA GLU A 222 43.21 -8.75 7.54
C GLU A 222 43.78 -8.04 6.30
N GLN A 223 44.46 -6.91 6.53
CA GLN A 223 45.47 -6.41 5.60
C GLN A 223 46.74 -7.25 5.76
N GLY A 224 46.94 -8.20 4.85
CA GLY A 224 48.22 -8.88 4.63
C GLY A 224 49.06 -8.13 3.60
N GLU A 225 49.82 -7.15 4.05
CA GLU A 225 50.91 -6.53 3.30
C GLU A 225 52.14 -7.44 3.42
N GLN A 226 52.48 -8.19 2.37
CA GLN A 226 53.72 -8.97 2.30
C GLN A 226 54.83 -8.11 1.69
N SER A 227 55.81 -7.75 2.51
CA SER A 227 57.20 -7.46 2.11
C SER A 227 58.07 -8.68 2.37
#